data_AF-A0A953SIL6-F1
#
_entry.id   AF-A0A953SIL6-F1
#
_cell.length_a   1.000
_cell.length_b   1.000
_cell.length_c   1.000
_cell.angle_alpha   90.00
_cell.angle_beta   90.00
_cell.angle_gamma   90.00
#
_symmetry.space_group_name_H-M   'P 1'
#
loop_
_entity.id
_entity.type
_entity.pdbx_description
1 polymer ?
#
loop_
_entity_poly.entity_id
_entity_poly.type
_entity_poly.pdbx_seq_one_letter_code
_entity_poly.pdbx_strand_id
1 'polypeptide(L)'
;VEITAPDGTTTVISGRANKVGYFHLPGTAFEAVQKGHYSARVRVWHDGMTSAGPVEPPYPEGGILGASDGSFLFHVVAPHSPRLRVNHPRTSRVQPASSPVTTTIEIPSGLTGVVVSRSVVMPGFVMEQLQGNATSHAYDAPALHLDFPNLDLHDWDGAAGVDTVTLSYVLEGHDGGGRKRFFATQLLLQGEELIALPDVKVFEDGFDPR
;
A
#
# COMPACT_ATOMS: atom_id res chain seq x y z
N VAL A 1 10.55 12.61 5.80
CA VAL A 1 10.09 11.78 4.65
C VAL A 1 10.87 12.21 3.44
N GLU A 2 11.50 11.25 2.76
CA GLU A 2 12.19 11.45 1.49
C GLU A 2 11.41 10.68 0.43
N ILE A 3 11.05 11.33 -0.68
CA ILE A 3 10.23 10.73 -1.73
C ILE A 3 10.96 10.88 -3.06
N THR A 4 11.25 9.76 -3.72
CA THR A 4 11.87 9.71 -5.04
C THR A 4 10.83 9.38 -6.10
N ALA A 5 10.72 10.25 -7.10
CA ALA A 5 9.83 10.12 -8.25
C ALA A 5 10.37 9.14 -9.30
N PRO A 6 9.55 8.71 -10.28
CA PRO A 6 9.96 7.81 -11.35
C PRO A 6 11.16 8.30 -12.18
N ASP A 7 11.35 9.61 -12.32
CA ASP A 7 12.49 10.20 -13.02
C ASP A 7 13.75 10.36 -12.14
N GLY A 8 13.69 9.96 -10.88
CA GLY A 8 14.76 10.08 -9.89
C GLY A 8 14.76 11.38 -9.10
N THR A 9 13.87 12.32 -9.38
CA THR A 9 13.75 13.56 -8.61
C THR A 9 13.34 13.26 -7.18
N THR A 10 14.06 13.81 -6.21
CA THR A 10 13.80 13.55 -4.79
C THR A 10 13.29 14.80 -4.08
N THR A 11 12.21 14.62 -3.31
CA THR A 11 11.60 15.66 -2.46
C THR A 11 11.71 15.26 -1.00
N VAL A 12 12.19 16.18 -0.15
CA VAL A 12 12.30 15.95 1.29
C VAL A 12 11.31 16.82 2.05
N ILE A 13 10.50 16.19 2.89
CA ILE A 13 9.57 16.84 3.82
C ILE A 13 10.01 16.48 5.24
N SER A 14 10.27 17.48 6.06
CA SER A 14 10.70 17.30 7.45
C SER A 14 10.01 18.30 8.37
N GLY A 15 9.94 17.95 9.66
CA GLY A 15 9.42 18.81 10.70
C GLY A 15 9.11 18.02 11.96
N ARG A 16 8.42 18.65 12.91
CA ARG A 16 8.11 18.06 14.22
C ARG A 16 6.61 17.80 14.33
N ALA A 17 6.26 16.57 14.72
CA ALA A 17 4.89 16.22 15.06
C ALA A 17 4.42 16.94 16.32
N ASN A 18 3.10 17.07 16.50
CA ASN A 18 2.51 17.61 17.72
C ASN A 18 2.61 16.61 18.89
N LYS A 19 2.05 16.96 20.05
CA LYS A 19 2.13 16.16 21.28
C LYS A 19 1.47 14.77 21.19
N VAL A 20 0.62 14.54 20.18
CA VAL A 20 -0.04 13.23 19.96
C VAL A 20 0.60 12.46 18.79
N GLY A 21 1.74 12.92 18.28
CA GLY A 21 2.45 12.25 17.18
C GLY A 21 1.90 12.54 15.78
N TYR A 22 0.98 13.50 15.64
CA TYR A 22 0.45 13.90 14.33
C TYR A 22 1.34 14.97 13.69
N PHE A 23 1.72 14.75 12.43
CA PHE A 23 2.50 15.68 11.62
C PHE A 23 1.65 16.26 10.50
N HIS A 24 1.50 17.59 10.49
CA HIS A 24 0.93 18.34 9.39
C HIS A 24 1.59 19.72 9.32
N LEU A 25 2.11 20.05 8.15
CA LEU A 25 2.74 21.35 7.88
C LEU A 25 2.09 21.92 6.60
N PRO A 26 1.31 23.00 6.71
CA PRO A 26 0.69 23.63 5.55
C PRO A 26 1.73 24.00 4.49
N GLY A 27 1.42 23.74 3.22
CA GLY A 27 2.30 24.06 2.09
C GLY A 27 3.43 23.04 1.82
N THR A 28 3.57 21.98 2.63
CA THR A 28 4.51 20.88 2.35
C THR A 28 3.82 19.61 1.88
N ALA A 29 2.63 19.74 1.28
CA ALA A 29 1.95 18.61 0.66
C ALA A 29 2.78 18.11 -0.54
N PHE A 30 2.99 16.80 -0.60
CA PHE A 30 3.60 16.18 -1.76
C PHE A 30 2.53 15.94 -2.83
N GLU A 31 2.76 16.44 -4.05
CA GLU A 31 1.91 16.18 -5.19
C GLU A 31 2.58 15.16 -6.13
N ALA A 32 1.93 14.02 -6.33
CA ALA A 32 2.47 12.95 -7.16
C ALA A 32 2.03 13.13 -8.63
N VAL A 33 2.81 13.88 -9.41
CA VAL A 33 2.44 14.31 -10.77
C VAL A 33 2.86 13.34 -11.89
N GLN A 34 3.82 12.46 -11.62
CA GLN A 34 4.32 11.48 -12.59
C GLN A 34 3.66 10.12 -12.40
N LYS A 35 3.40 9.40 -13.51
CA LYS A 35 2.95 8.02 -13.47
C LYS A 35 4.14 7.08 -13.28
N GLY A 36 3.97 6.06 -12.44
CA GLY A 36 5.00 5.04 -12.21
C GLY A 36 5.19 4.74 -10.73
N HIS A 37 6.30 4.08 -10.43
CA HIS A 37 6.70 3.73 -9.08
C HIS A 37 7.42 4.90 -8.41
N TYR A 38 7.07 5.16 -7.16
CA TYR A 38 7.76 6.06 -6.27
C TYR A 38 8.35 5.26 -5.12
N SER A 39 9.47 5.72 -4.58
CA SER A 39 10.00 5.25 -3.31
C SER A 39 9.80 6.33 -2.26
N ALA A 40 9.32 5.97 -1.08
CA ALA A 40 9.25 6.85 0.07
C ALA A 40 10.01 6.24 1.25
N ARG A 41 10.90 7.02 1.86
CA ARG A 41 11.57 6.69 3.11
C ARG A 41 11.07 7.58 4.24
N VAL A 42 10.56 6.95 5.30
CA VAL A 42 10.09 7.64 6.51
C VAL A 42 11.04 7.33 7.65
N ARG A 43 11.53 8.40 8.28
CA ARG A 43 12.33 8.34 9.50
C ARG A 43 11.68 9.23 10.55
N VAL A 44 11.52 8.68 11.75
CA VAL A 44 11.03 9.39 12.93
C VAL A 44 12.02 9.17 14.07
N TRP A 45 12.14 10.13 14.97
CA TRP A 45 12.87 9.97 16.22
C TRP A 45 12.16 10.77 17.33
N HIS A 46 12.38 10.37 18.58
CA HIS A 46 11.76 11.04 19.73
C HIS A 46 12.83 11.62 20.67
N ASP A 47 12.84 12.95 20.79
CA ASP A 47 13.73 13.74 21.64
C ASP A 47 13.00 14.41 22.82
N GLY A 48 11.75 13.99 23.08
CA GLY A 48 10.85 14.63 24.04
C GLY A 48 10.94 14.10 25.47
N MET A 49 10.09 14.65 26.34
CA MET A 49 9.88 14.12 27.70
C MET A 49 9.07 12.83 27.68
N THR A 50 9.42 11.90 28.56
CA THR A 50 8.65 10.69 28.85
C THR A 50 8.28 10.65 30.34
N SER A 51 7.53 9.63 30.76
CA SER A 51 7.29 9.37 32.19
C SER A 51 8.57 9.05 32.98
N ALA A 52 9.65 8.67 32.30
CA ALA A 52 10.95 8.35 32.90
C ALA A 52 11.95 9.52 32.86
N GLY A 53 11.54 10.71 32.40
CA GLY A 53 12.42 11.87 32.22
C GLY A 53 12.66 12.23 30.75
N PRO A 54 13.60 13.17 30.48
CA PRO A 54 13.98 13.53 29.12
C PRO A 54 14.68 12.36 28.43
N VAL A 55 14.42 12.16 27.13
CA VAL A 55 15.20 11.21 26.33
C VAL A 55 16.55 11.84 26.01
N GLU A 56 17.62 11.07 26.22
CA GLU A 56 19.00 11.46 25.89
C GLU A 56 19.47 10.79 24.59
N PRO A 57 20.41 11.40 23.85
CA PRO A 57 21.03 10.77 22.68
C PRO A 57 21.76 9.45 23.02
N PRO A 58 21.77 8.44 22.11
CA PRO A 58 21.11 8.44 20.82
C PRO A 58 19.58 8.30 20.96
N TYR A 59 18.85 9.16 20.26
CA TYR A 59 17.39 9.14 20.30
C TYR A 59 16.85 7.84 19.70
N PRO A 60 15.77 7.26 20.25
CA PRO A 60 15.09 6.15 19.61
C PRO A 60 14.57 6.60 18.25
N GLU A 61 14.79 5.76 17.24
CA GLU A 61 14.38 6.01 15.86
C GLU A 61 13.41 4.95 15.38
N GLY A 62 12.63 5.29 14.36
CA GLY A 62 11.70 4.39 13.70
C GLY A 62 11.35 4.83 12.28
N GLY A 63 10.44 4.09 11.67
CA GLY A 63 9.93 4.34 10.32
C GLY A 63 8.59 3.65 10.12
N ILE A 64 8.26 3.28 8.87
CA ILE A 64 7.06 2.49 8.57
C ILE A 64 7.26 1.04 9.04
N LEU A 65 6.26 0.47 9.72
CA LEU A 65 6.30 -0.91 10.19
C LEU A 65 6.19 -1.89 9.02
N GLY A 66 7.01 -2.95 9.05
CA GLY A 66 7.14 -3.93 7.96
C GLY A 66 7.97 -3.45 6.76
N ALA A 67 8.39 -2.18 6.74
CA ALA A 67 9.25 -1.64 5.70
C ALA A 67 10.73 -1.78 6.05
N SER A 68 11.53 -2.28 5.11
CA SER A 68 13.00 -2.30 5.25
C SER A 68 13.54 -0.87 5.26
N ASP A 69 14.27 -0.51 6.32
CA ASP A 69 14.89 0.83 6.50
C ASP A 69 13.87 1.98 6.37
N GLY A 70 12.63 1.74 6.80
CA GLY A 70 11.52 2.70 6.73
C GLY A 70 11.09 3.08 5.31
N SER A 71 11.51 2.30 4.30
CA SER A 71 11.29 2.57 2.88
C SER A 71 10.21 1.68 2.29
N PHE A 72 9.26 2.28 1.58
CA PHE A 72 8.20 1.55 0.87
C PHE A 72 7.97 2.13 -0.53
N LEU A 73 7.42 1.31 -1.42
CA LEU A 73 7.03 1.72 -2.76
C LEU A 73 5.55 2.09 -2.81
N PHE A 74 5.20 3.09 -3.61
CA PHE A 74 3.81 3.34 -4.00
C PHE A 74 3.74 3.64 -5.49
N HIS A 75 2.57 3.42 -6.09
CA HIS A 75 2.39 3.57 -7.52
C HIS A 75 1.34 4.62 -7.82
N VAL A 76 1.61 5.43 -8.83
CA VAL A 76 0.68 6.46 -9.33
C VAL A 76 0.29 6.11 -10.75
N VAL A 77 -1.01 6.05 -10.99
CA VAL A 77 -1.61 5.83 -12.31
C VAL A 77 -2.49 7.04 -12.66
N ALA A 78 -2.81 7.21 -13.93
CA ALA A 78 -3.73 8.28 -14.32
C ALA A 78 -5.14 7.98 -13.78
N PRO A 79 -5.95 9.01 -13.45
CA PRO A 79 -7.35 8.81 -13.05
C PRO A 79 -8.19 8.04 -14.09
N HIS A 80 -7.79 8.10 -15.36
CA HIS A 80 -8.45 7.40 -16.46
C HIS A 80 -7.64 6.19 -16.96
N SER A 81 -6.67 5.72 -16.16
CA SER A 81 -6.00 4.47 -16.46
C SER A 81 -7.02 3.32 -16.40
N PRO A 82 -7.02 2.41 -17.39
CA PRO A 82 -7.91 1.26 -17.38
C PRO A 82 -7.67 0.38 -16.15
N ARG A 83 -8.76 -0.17 -15.62
CA ARG A 83 -8.69 -1.12 -14.51
C ARG A 83 -7.92 -2.39 -14.90
N LEU A 84 -7.10 -2.88 -13.98
CA LEU A 84 -6.54 -4.21 -14.08
C LEU A 84 -7.61 -5.26 -13.74
N ARG A 85 -7.91 -6.15 -14.69
CA ARG A 85 -8.88 -7.23 -14.47
C ARG A 85 -8.24 -8.36 -13.67
N VAL A 86 -9.04 -8.91 -12.75
CA VAL A 86 -8.66 -10.06 -11.91
C VAL A 86 -9.77 -11.09 -11.90
N ASN A 87 -9.43 -12.34 -11.55
CA ASN A 87 -10.34 -13.48 -11.50
C ASN A 87 -11.34 -13.49 -10.31
N HIS A 88 -11.66 -12.32 -9.76
CA HIS A 88 -12.62 -12.18 -8.67
C HIS A 88 -13.84 -11.38 -9.14
N PRO A 89 -15.07 -11.79 -8.77
CA PRO A 89 -16.22 -10.91 -8.89
C PRO A 89 -16.01 -9.66 -8.01
N ARG A 90 -16.88 -8.65 -8.17
CA ARG A 90 -16.78 -7.41 -7.39
C ARG A 90 -16.79 -7.66 -5.88
N THR A 91 -17.53 -8.67 -5.44
CA THR A 91 -17.59 -9.12 -4.06
C THR A 91 -17.55 -10.64 -4.03
N SER A 92 -16.64 -11.22 -3.26
CA SER A 92 -16.56 -12.66 -3.00
C SER A 92 -16.34 -12.94 -1.52
N ARG A 93 -16.67 -14.16 -1.10
CA ARG A 93 -16.40 -14.65 0.26
C ARG A 93 -15.19 -15.56 0.24
N VAL A 94 -14.29 -15.37 1.19
CA VAL A 94 -13.01 -16.09 1.34
C VAL A 94 -12.81 -16.54 2.78
N GLN A 95 -11.78 -17.35 3.04
CA GLN A 95 -11.41 -17.84 4.37
C GLN A 95 -9.90 -17.63 4.57
N PRO A 96 -9.45 -16.37 4.76
CA PRO A 96 -8.04 -16.01 4.69
C PRO A 96 -7.18 -16.72 5.75
N ALA A 97 -7.77 -17.11 6.87
CA ALA A 97 -7.08 -17.85 7.94
C ALA A 97 -6.93 -19.36 7.65
N SER A 98 -7.76 -19.92 6.78
CA SER A 98 -7.74 -21.36 6.47
C SER A 98 -7.02 -21.68 5.17
N SER A 99 -6.98 -20.74 4.22
CA SER A 99 -6.37 -20.95 2.91
C SER A 99 -5.93 -19.63 2.27
N PRO A 100 -4.84 -19.64 1.46
CA PRO A 100 -4.41 -18.43 0.78
C PRO A 100 -5.47 -17.89 -0.20
N VAL A 101 -5.68 -16.58 -0.15
CA VAL A 101 -6.57 -15.88 -1.10
C VAL A 101 -5.78 -15.63 -2.40
N THR A 102 -6.08 -16.40 -3.43
CA THR A 102 -5.38 -16.31 -4.72
C THR A 102 -6.04 -15.30 -5.64
N THR A 103 -5.26 -14.35 -6.17
CA THR A 103 -5.67 -13.39 -7.18
C THR A 103 -4.87 -13.62 -8.45
N THR A 104 -5.57 -13.84 -9.56
CA THR A 104 -5.00 -14.00 -10.89
C THR A 104 -5.30 -12.77 -11.73
N ILE A 105 -4.27 -12.19 -12.31
CA ILE A 105 -4.31 -11.00 -13.17
C ILE A 105 -4.52 -11.43 -14.62
N GLU A 106 -5.49 -10.79 -15.28
CA GLU A 106 -5.67 -10.90 -16.73
C GLU A 106 -4.79 -9.84 -17.42
N ILE A 107 -3.74 -10.29 -18.10
CA ILE A 107 -2.88 -9.38 -18.89
C ILE A 107 -3.65 -8.91 -20.14
N PRO A 108 -3.81 -7.58 -20.35
CA PRO A 108 -4.41 -7.05 -21.56
C PRO A 108 -3.66 -7.48 -22.82
N SER A 109 -4.40 -7.84 -23.87
CA SER A 109 -3.80 -8.27 -25.14
C SER A 109 -2.98 -7.16 -25.80
N GLY A 110 -1.89 -7.56 -26.48
CA GLY A 110 -1.01 -6.63 -27.20
C GLY A 110 -0.05 -5.84 -26.32
N LEU A 111 0.02 -6.11 -25.01
CA LEU A 111 1.08 -5.61 -24.14
C LEU A 111 2.33 -6.46 -24.23
N THR A 112 3.49 -5.80 -24.18
CA THR A 112 4.82 -6.43 -24.09
C THR A 112 5.60 -5.85 -22.92
N GLY A 113 6.65 -6.55 -22.47
CA GLY A 113 7.48 -6.09 -21.36
C GLY A 113 6.70 -5.94 -20.05
N VAL A 114 5.78 -6.86 -19.78
CA VAL A 114 4.83 -6.75 -18.67
C VAL A 114 5.53 -6.95 -17.33
N VAL A 115 5.29 -6.03 -16.41
CA VAL A 115 5.71 -6.09 -15.01
C VAL A 115 4.48 -5.87 -14.14
N VAL A 116 4.31 -6.71 -13.14
CA VAL A 116 3.29 -6.60 -12.09
C VAL A 116 3.98 -6.23 -10.79
N SER A 117 3.53 -5.13 -10.20
CA SER A 117 3.83 -4.75 -8.83
C SER A 117 2.63 -5.07 -7.93
N ARG A 118 2.91 -5.68 -6.78
CA ARG A 118 1.93 -6.00 -5.74
C ARG A 118 2.34 -5.35 -4.42
N SER A 119 1.37 -4.85 -3.68
CA SER A 119 1.56 -4.51 -2.26
C SER A 119 0.38 -5.01 -1.41
N VAL A 120 0.69 -5.53 -0.23
CA VAL A 120 -0.28 -5.91 0.79
C VAL A 120 -0.04 -5.04 2.02
N VAL A 121 -1.08 -4.35 2.47
CA VAL A 121 -1.00 -3.43 3.62
C VAL A 121 -2.19 -3.62 4.55
N MET A 122 -1.96 -3.37 5.83
CA MET A 122 -3.01 -3.10 6.82
C MET A 122 -2.71 -1.71 7.44
N PRO A 123 -3.66 -1.06 8.13
CA PRO A 123 -3.42 0.25 8.71
C PRO A 123 -2.13 0.31 9.55
N GLY A 124 -1.19 1.15 9.14
CA GLY A 124 0.11 1.33 9.82
C GLY A 124 1.23 0.37 9.41
N PHE A 125 0.96 -0.64 8.57
CA PHE A 125 1.94 -1.67 8.19
C PHE A 125 2.00 -1.89 6.67
N VAL A 126 3.21 -2.01 6.15
CA VAL A 126 3.48 -2.59 4.84
C VAL A 126 3.87 -4.04 5.07
N MET A 127 2.97 -4.98 4.74
CA MET A 127 3.20 -6.39 5.02
C MET A 127 3.99 -7.09 3.92
N GLU A 128 3.78 -6.69 2.67
CA GLU A 128 4.47 -7.28 1.52
C GLU A 128 4.55 -6.31 0.36
N GLN A 129 5.68 -6.27 -0.35
CA GLN A 129 5.82 -5.63 -1.66
C GLN A 129 6.61 -6.53 -2.61
N LEU A 130 6.01 -6.86 -3.75
CA LEU A 130 6.62 -7.73 -4.76
C LEU A 130 6.56 -7.06 -6.13
N GLN A 131 7.56 -7.35 -6.96
CA GLN A 131 7.56 -6.98 -8.37
C GLN A 131 8.06 -8.15 -9.21
N GLY A 132 7.42 -8.41 -10.35
CA GLY A 132 7.82 -9.48 -11.25
C GLY A 132 6.88 -9.60 -12.44
N ASN A 133 6.84 -10.78 -13.05
CA ASN A 133 5.97 -11.09 -14.19
C ASN A 133 4.94 -12.19 -13.86
N ALA A 134 4.86 -12.61 -12.60
CA ALA A 134 3.85 -13.55 -12.14
C ALA A 134 2.46 -12.93 -12.30
N THR A 135 1.51 -13.73 -12.76
CA THR A 135 0.10 -13.32 -12.89
C THR A 135 -0.77 -13.87 -11.77
N SER A 136 -0.32 -14.89 -11.05
CA SER A 136 -1.01 -15.47 -9.90
C SER A 136 -0.30 -15.05 -8.61
N HIS A 137 -1.06 -14.50 -7.67
CA HIS A 137 -0.55 -14.01 -6.39
C HIS A 137 -1.40 -14.53 -5.25
N ALA A 138 -0.77 -15.08 -4.22
CA ALA A 138 -1.43 -15.57 -3.03
C ALA A 138 -1.26 -14.57 -1.87
N TYR A 139 -2.35 -14.23 -1.22
CA TYR A 139 -2.33 -13.65 0.12
C TYR A 139 -2.48 -14.78 1.14
N ASP A 140 -1.38 -15.10 1.82
CA ASP A 140 -1.31 -16.14 2.84
C ASP A 140 -1.30 -15.47 4.22
N ALA A 141 -2.48 -15.33 4.84
CA ALA A 141 -2.61 -14.66 6.13
C ALA A 141 -1.87 -15.42 7.24
N PRO A 142 -1.97 -16.77 7.37
CA PRO A 142 -1.19 -17.52 8.35
C PRO A 142 0.32 -17.31 8.24
N ALA A 143 0.87 -17.27 7.02
CA ALA A 143 2.28 -16.98 6.83
C ALA A 143 2.64 -15.55 7.26
N LEU A 144 1.85 -14.55 6.86
CA LEU A 144 2.08 -13.15 7.24
C LEU A 144 1.92 -12.92 8.74
N HIS A 145 1.01 -13.62 9.41
CA HIS A 145 0.80 -13.49 10.86
C HIS A 145 2.06 -13.83 11.69
N LEU A 146 2.94 -14.68 11.17
CA LEU A 146 4.21 -15.01 11.84
C LEU A 146 5.13 -13.78 11.97
N ASP A 147 5.12 -12.91 10.96
CA ASP A 147 5.92 -11.68 10.91
C ASP A 147 5.13 -10.46 11.43
N PHE A 148 3.81 -10.52 11.36
CA PHE A 148 2.87 -9.49 11.80
C PHE A 148 1.86 -10.08 12.80
N PRO A 149 2.25 -10.30 14.08
CA PRO A 149 1.36 -10.92 15.07
C PRO A 149 0.09 -10.12 15.38
N ASN A 150 0.06 -8.85 14.97
CA ASN A 150 -1.12 -7.99 15.08
C ASN A 150 -2.07 -8.09 13.87
N LEU A 151 -1.80 -8.99 12.92
CA LEU A 151 -2.75 -9.42 11.90
C LEU A 151 -3.62 -10.53 12.49
N ASP A 152 -4.84 -10.22 12.89
CA ASP A 152 -5.73 -11.16 13.55
C ASP A 152 -6.36 -12.14 12.54
N LEU A 153 -6.04 -13.43 12.71
CA LEU A 153 -6.52 -14.49 11.84
C LEU A 153 -7.98 -14.86 12.11
N HIS A 154 -8.43 -14.81 13.35
CA HIS A 154 -9.78 -15.23 13.74
C HIS A 154 -10.39 -14.25 14.73
N ASP A 155 -11.70 -14.00 14.58
CA ASP A 155 -12.51 -13.34 15.61
C ASP A 155 -12.96 -14.35 16.69
N TRP A 156 -13.58 -13.86 17.76
CA TRP A 156 -14.05 -14.67 18.90
C TRP A 156 -15.10 -15.72 18.49
N ASP A 157 -15.82 -15.51 17.40
CA ASP A 157 -16.81 -16.45 16.84
C ASP A 157 -16.21 -17.44 15.83
N GLY A 158 -14.90 -17.33 15.57
CA GLY A 158 -14.15 -18.18 14.63
C GLY A 158 -14.12 -17.66 13.19
N ALA A 159 -14.81 -16.57 12.86
CA ALA A 159 -14.75 -15.96 11.54
C ALA A 159 -13.33 -15.54 11.18
N ALA A 160 -12.93 -15.74 9.92
CA ALA A 160 -11.56 -15.48 9.47
C ALA A 160 -11.31 -14.00 9.11
N GLY A 161 -10.15 -13.48 9.50
CA GLY A 161 -9.60 -12.17 9.12
C GLY A 161 -10.29 -10.99 9.77
N VAL A 162 -9.81 -10.48 10.91
CA VAL A 162 -10.45 -9.33 11.57
C VAL A 162 -10.00 -8.01 10.95
N ASP A 163 -8.71 -7.90 10.65
CA ASP A 163 -8.14 -6.67 10.11
C ASP A 163 -8.57 -6.38 8.68
N THR A 164 -8.71 -5.09 8.39
CA THR A 164 -8.86 -4.62 7.01
C THR A 164 -7.52 -4.64 6.30
N VAL A 165 -7.42 -5.46 5.25
CA VAL A 165 -6.22 -5.59 4.43
C VAL A 165 -6.49 -5.06 3.02
N THR A 166 -5.59 -4.24 2.49
CA THR A 166 -5.64 -3.76 1.11
C THR A 166 -4.57 -4.46 0.27
N LEU A 167 -5.01 -5.15 -0.77
CA LEU A 167 -4.16 -5.73 -1.80
C LEU A 167 -4.19 -4.81 -3.03
N SER A 168 -3.05 -4.24 -3.39
CA SER A 168 -2.93 -3.38 -4.58
C SER A 168 -2.11 -4.08 -5.64
N TYR A 169 -2.60 -4.04 -6.88
CA TYR A 169 -1.93 -4.59 -8.05
C TYR A 169 -1.79 -3.51 -9.10
N VAL A 170 -0.59 -3.35 -9.64
CA VAL A 170 -0.29 -2.45 -10.76
C VAL A 170 0.43 -3.23 -11.83
N LEU A 171 -0.13 -3.23 -13.04
CA LEU A 171 0.49 -3.78 -14.22
C LEU A 171 1.04 -2.64 -15.07
N GLU A 172 2.31 -2.74 -15.40
CA GLU A 172 3.04 -1.89 -16.33
C GLU A 172 3.39 -2.69 -17.59
N GLY A 173 3.29 -2.07 -18.76
CA GLY A 173 3.74 -2.67 -20.02
C GLY A 173 3.75 -1.68 -21.17
N HIS A 174 4.15 -2.14 -22.36
CA HIS A 174 4.18 -1.33 -23.58
C HIS A 174 3.14 -1.82 -24.58
N ASP A 175 2.35 -0.90 -25.14
CA ASP A 175 1.45 -1.20 -26.26
C ASP A 175 2.21 -1.36 -27.59
N GLY A 176 1.50 -1.73 -28.67
CA GLY A 176 2.10 -1.94 -29.99
C GLY A 176 2.79 -0.70 -30.59
N GLY A 177 2.55 0.50 -30.04
CA GLY A 177 3.27 1.72 -30.40
C GLY A 177 4.47 2.02 -29.50
N GLY A 178 4.84 1.10 -28.62
CA GLY A 178 5.92 1.26 -27.63
C GLY A 178 5.55 2.16 -26.45
N ARG A 179 4.30 2.64 -26.36
CA ARG A 179 3.89 3.58 -25.29
C ARG A 179 3.67 2.80 -24.00
N LYS A 180 4.21 3.35 -22.91
CA LYS A 180 4.02 2.81 -21.57
C LYS A 180 2.56 2.93 -21.13
N ARG A 181 1.98 1.84 -20.66
CA ARG A 181 0.60 1.70 -20.18
C ARG A 181 0.61 1.18 -18.75
N PHE A 182 -0.34 1.68 -17.97
CA PHE A 182 -0.54 1.28 -16.59
C PHE A 182 -1.98 0.86 -16.38
N PHE A 183 -2.17 -0.25 -15.69
CA PHE A 183 -3.44 -0.79 -15.25
C PHE A 183 -3.35 -1.04 -13.76
N ALA A 184 -4.37 -0.69 -12.99
CA ALA A 184 -4.36 -0.90 -11.56
C ALA A 184 -5.69 -1.42 -11.05
N THR A 185 -5.65 -2.17 -9.96
CA THR A 185 -6.83 -2.50 -9.17
C THR A 185 -6.44 -2.63 -7.71
N GLN A 186 -7.40 -2.38 -6.83
CA GLN A 186 -7.28 -2.66 -5.41
C GLN A 186 -8.39 -3.62 -4.99
N LEU A 187 -8.01 -4.56 -4.13
CA LEU A 187 -8.94 -5.44 -3.43
C LEU A 187 -8.85 -5.10 -1.95
N LEU A 188 -10.00 -4.98 -1.30
CA LEU A 188 -10.13 -4.79 0.12
C LEU A 188 -10.63 -6.10 0.71
N LEU A 189 -9.88 -6.67 1.64
CA LEU A 189 -10.30 -7.79 2.46
C LEU A 189 -10.75 -7.23 3.81
N GLN A 190 -12.01 -7.45 4.17
CA GLN A 190 -12.58 -7.10 5.47
C GLN A 190 -13.33 -8.30 5.99
N GLY A 191 -12.90 -8.91 7.10
CA GLY A 191 -13.50 -10.18 7.44
C GLY A 191 -13.14 -11.24 6.38
N GLU A 192 -14.21 -11.93 6.03
CA GLU A 192 -14.26 -12.95 5.00
C GLU A 192 -14.73 -12.37 3.66
N GLU A 193 -14.92 -11.05 3.55
CA GLU A 193 -15.36 -10.38 2.34
C GLU A 193 -14.17 -9.80 1.57
N LEU A 194 -14.01 -10.24 0.32
CA LEU A 194 -13.07 -9.67 -0.62
C LEU A 194 -13.82 -8.78 -1.61
N ILE A 195 -13.49 -7.49 -1.60
CA ILE A 195 -14.18 -6.45 -2.34
C ILE A 195 -13.23 -5.82 -3.33
N ALA A 196 -13.57 -5.91 -4.61
CA ALA A 196 -12.82 -5.26 -5.67
C ALA A 196 -13.31 -3.80 -5.81
N LEU A 197 -12.47 -2.84 -5.39
CA LEU A 197 -12.85 -1.42 -5.29
C LEU A 197 -13.23 -0.84 -6.67
N PRO A 198 -14.18 0.11 -6.73
CA PRO A 198 -14.58 0.77 -7.98
C PRO A 198 -13.48 1.66 -8.53
N ASP A 199 -13.58 1.98 -9.82
CA ASP A 199 -12.57 2.72 -10.61
C ASP A 199 -12.32 4.16 -10.11
N VAL A 200 -13.18 4.68 -9.23
CA VAL A 200 -13.06 6.04 -8.71
C VAL A 200 -13.58 6.09 -7.27
N LYS A 201 -12.73 6.53 -6.32
CA LYS A 201 -13.22 7.40 -5.26
C LYS A 201 -13.26 8.79 -5.86
N VAL A 202 -14.38 9.18 -6.46
CA VAL A 202 -14.62 10.61 -6.63
C VAL A 202 -14.95 11.07 -5.22
N PHE A 203 -14.02 11.77 -4.58
CA PHE A 203 -14.42 12.69 -3.54
C PHE A 203 -15.10 13.83 -4.30
N GLU A 204 -16.41 13.69 -4.59
CA GLU A 204 -17.16 14.75 -5.30
C GLU A 204 -17.23 16.03 -4.48
N ASP A 205 -16.98 15.92 -3.18
CA ASP A 205 -16.81 17.06 -2.31
C ASP A 205 -15.43 16.97 -1.68
N GLY A 206 -14.65 18.04 -1.85
CA GLY A 206 -13.39 18.20 -1.15
C GLY A 206 -13.58 17.87 0.33
N PHE A 207 -12.59 17.20 0.92
CA PHE A 207 -12.51 17.01 2.35
C PHE A 207 -12.77 18.35 3.04
N ASP A 208 -13.90 18.48 3.73
CA ASP A 208 -14.27 19.61 4.59
C ASP A 208 -13.84 19.27 6.02
N PRO A 209 -12.67 19.73 6.49
CA PRO A 209 -12.31 19.62 7.89
C PRO A 209 -13.07 20.69 8.66
N ARG A 210 -14.34 20.41 8.97
CA ARG A 210 -15.09 21.09 10.02
C ARG A 210 -15.22 20.21 11.23
#